data_AF-A0A5K0X9F2-F1
#
_entry.id   AF-A0A5K0X9F2-F1
#
_cell.length_a   1.000
_cell.length_b   1.000
_cell.length_c   1.000
_cell.angle_alpha   90.00
_cell.angle_beta   90.00
_cell.angle_gamma   90.00
#
_symmetry.space_group_name_H-M   'P 1'
#
loop_
_entity.id
_entity.type
_entity.pdbx_description
1 polymer ?
#
loop_
_entity_poly.entity_id
_entity_poly.type
_entity_poly.pdbx_seq_one_letter_code
_entity_poly.pdbx_strand_id
1 'polypeptide(L)' 'MSSEGQLEIKFRLYDGSDIGPSLYAPATTVQALKEKLVADWPQ' A
#
# COMPACT_ATOMS: atom_id res chain seq x y z
N MET A 1 -2.48 -11.39 -17.32
CA MET A 1 -1.64 -10.18 -17.45
C MET A 1 -0.50 -10.35 -16.46
N SER A 2 0.73 -10.44 -16.95
CA SER A 2 1.91 -10.84 -16.18
C SER A 2 2.16 -9.89 -15.01
N SER A 3 2.38 -10.43 -13.83
CA SER A 3 2.69 -9.74 -12.57
C SER A 3 4.09 -9.09 -12.53
N GLU A 4 4.82 -9.08 -13.67
CA GLU A 4 6.21 -8.63 -13.83
C GLU A 4 6.45 -7.12 -13.67
N GLY A 5 5.49 -6.39 -13.12
CA GLY A 5 5.65 -4.96 -12.86
C GLY A 5 5.04 -4.49 -11.55
N GLN A 6 4.49 -5.37 -10.72
CA GLN A 6 3.83 -4.91 -9.50
C GLN A 6 4.85 -4.66 -8.38
N LEU A 7 4.70 -3.51 -7.71
CA LEU A 7 5.48 -3.13 -6.54
C LEU A 7 4.79 -3.69 -5.30
N GLU A 8 5.52 -4.46 -4.50
CA GLU A 8 5.06 -4.85 -3.16
C GLU A 8 5.38 -3.72 -2.18
N ILE A 9 4.32 -3.17 -1.55
CA ILE A 9 4.42 -2.04 -0.63
C ILE A 9 3.76 -2.43 0.69
N LYS A 10 4.43 -2.08 1.80
CA LYS A 10 3.86 -2.07 3.15
C LYS A 10 4.04 -0.70 3.80
N PHE A 11 3.12 -0.32 4.67
CA PHE A 11 3.14 0.96 5.36
C PHE A 11 3.40 0.75 6.84
N ARG A 12 4.46 1.35 7.38
CA ARG A 12 4.76 1.32 8.81
C ARG A 12 4.09 2.49 9.52
N LEU A 13 3.35 2.19 10.58
CA LEU A 13 2.65 3.16 11.41
C LEU A 13 3.54 3.65 12.56
N TYR A 14 3.07 4.70 13.25
CA TYR A 14 3.81 5.36 14.33
C TYR A 14 3.99 4.46 15.57
N ASP A 15 3.09 3.49 15.76
CA ASP A 15 3.11 2.53 16.86
C ASP A 15 4.03 1.31 16.55
N GLY A 16 4.67 1.30 15.38
CA GLY A 16 5.54 0.23 14.92
C GLY A 16 4.82 -0.92 14.21
N SER A 17 3.48 -0.89 14.12
CA SER A 17 2.70 -1.84 13.32
C SER A 17 2.87 -1.58 11.82
N ASP A 18 2.59 -2.59 11.00
CA ASP A 18 2.66 -2.50 9.54
C ASP A 18 1.28 -2.83 8.94
N ILE A 19 0.82 -2.04 7.94
CA ILE A 19 -0.33 -2.34 7.08
C ILE A 19 0.20 -2.90 5.74
N GLY A 20 -0.31 -4.06 5.33
CA GLY A 20 0.16 -4.81 4.14
C GLY A 20 0.99 -6.06 4.50
N PRO A 21 1.80 -6.60 3.57
CA PRO A 21 2.12 -6.08 2.24
C PRO A 21 0.98 -6.17 1.22
N SER A 22 1.03 -5.34 0.18
CA SER A 22 0.08 -5.35 -0.93
C SER A 22 0.76 -4.99 -2.25
N LEU A 23 0.25 -5.52 -3.36
CA LEU A 23 0.78 -5.29 -4.70
C LEU A 23 0.13 -4.08 -5.37
N TYR A 24 0.95 -3.22 -5.95
CA TYR A 24 0.54 -1.98 -6.62
C TYR A 24 1.15 -1.89 -8.02
N ALA A 25 0.43 -1.32 -8.97
CA ALA A 25 1.04 -0.98 -10.26
C ALA A 25 2.05 0.17 -10.07
N PRO A 26 3.15 0.26 -10.86
CA PRO A 26 4.12 1.37 -10.74
C PRO A 26 3.53 2.74 -11.04
N ALA A 27 2.44 2.77 -11.80
CA ALA A 27 1.67 3.99 -12.12
C ALA A 27 0.70 4.40 -11.00
N THR A 28 0.62 3.65 -9.89
CA THR A 28 -0.26 4.00 -8.76
C THR A 28 0.18 5.33 -8.16
N THR A 29 -0.74 6.29 -8.08
CA THR A 29 -0.43 7.62 -7.55
C THR A 29 -0.30 7.60 -6.03
N VAL A 30 0.47 8.54 -5.48
CA VAL A 30 0.58 8.72 -4.02
C VAL A 30 -0.78 9.02 -3.39
N GLN A 31 -1.68 9.72 -4.10
CA GLN A 31 -3.04 9.97 -3.62
C GLN A 31 -3.81 8.66 -3.42
N ALA A 32 -3.81 7.77 -4.42
CA ALA A 32 -4.49 6.48 -4.32
C ALA A 32 -3.90 5.59 -3.21
N LEU A 33 -2.58 5.64 -2.99
CA LEU A 33 -1.94 4.95 -1.86
C LEU A 33 -2.43 5.49 -0.51
N LYS A 34 -2.55 6.82 -0.36
CA LYS A 34 -3.05 7.45 0.87
C LYS A 34 -4.52 7.10 1.14
N GLU A 35 -5.36 7.11 0.10
CA GLU A 35 -6.77 6.74 0.21
C GLU A 35 -6.93 5.30 0.71
N LYS A 36 -6.15 4.35 0.16
CA LYS A 36 -6.13 2.97 0.67
C LYS A 36 -5.63 2.88 2.10
N LEU A 37 -4.54 3.58 2.44
CA LEU A 37 -3.99 3.56 3.79
C LEU A 37 -5.01 4.01 4.85
N VAL A 38 -5.81 5.03 4.54
CA VAL A 38 -6.88 5.51 5.43
C VAL A 38 -8.02 4.50 5.50
N ALA A 39 -8.37 3.84 4.39
CA ALA A 39 -9.42 2.82 4.36
C ALA A 39 -9.05 1.56 5.16
N ASP A 40 -7.77 1.17 5.12
CA ASP A 40 -7.24 -0.01 5.83
C ASP A 40 -6.73 0.33 7.24
N TRP A 41 -7.01 1.53 7.75
CA TRP A 41 -6.52 1.97 9.04
C TRP A 41 -7.13 1.15 10.19
N PRO A 42 -6.32 0.59 11.10
CA PRO A 42 -6.83 -0.16 12.25
C PRO A 42 -7.63 0.77 13.18
N GLN A 43 -8.80 0.32 13.62
CA GLN A 43 -9.62 1.03 14.60
C GLN A 43 -9.05 0.93 16.02
#